data_AF-A0A3D5V0X8-F1
#
_entry.id   AF-A0A3D5V0X8-F1
#
_cell.length_a   1.000
_cell.length_b   1.000
_cell.length_c   1.000
_cell.angle_alpha   90.00
_cell.angle_beta   90.00
_cell.angle_gamma   90.00
#
_symmetry.space_group_name_H-M   'P 1'
#
loop_
_entity.id
_entity.type
_entity.pdbx_description
1 polymer ?
#
loop_
_entity_poly.entity_id
_entity_poly.type
_entity_poly.pdbx_seq_one_letter_code
_entity_poly.pdbx_strand_id
1 'polypeptide(L)' 'MSDTATAPATGEPIIRIENVSKIFGGTVKAVDEVNLEVQRGEFFALLGPSGCGKT' A
#
# COMPACT_ATOMS: atom_id res chain seq x y z
N MET A 1 -18.24 -11.52 -4.98
CA MET A 1 -17.43 -10.44 -4.38
C MET A 1 -16.63 -9.85 -5.53
N SER A 2 -17.30 -9.22 -6.51
CA SER A 2 -17.72 -7.81 -6.55
C SER A 2 -16.56 -6.86 -6.74
N ASP A 3 -15.85 -7.02 -7.86
CA ASP A 3 -14.99 -5.97 -8.40
C ASP A 3 -15.84 -5.17 -9.39
N THR A 4 -16.55 -4.16 -8.87
CA THR A 4 -17.29 -3.20 -9.68
C THR A 4 -16.37 -2.01 -9.90
N ALA A 5 -15.52 -2.09 -10.92
CA ALA A 5 -14.67 -0.99 -11.34
C ALA A 5 -15.55 0.16 -11.86
N THR A 6 -15.95 1.03 -10.93
CA THR A 6 -16.59 2.31 -11.20
C THR A 6 -15.55 3.22 -11.86
N ALA A 7 -15.96 3.99 -12.87
CA ALA A 7 -15.07 4.93 -13.54
C ALA A 7 -14.50 5.95 -12.53
N PRO A 8 -13.22 6.35 -12.63
CA PRO A 8 -12.57 7.13 -11.59
C PRO A 8 -13.28 8.46 -11.37
N ALA A 9 -13.96 8.58 -10.24
CA ALA A 9 -14.52 9.84 -9.80
C ALA A 9 -13.35 10.81 -9.54
N THR A 10 -13.58 12.11 -9.73
CA THR A 10 -12.58 13.16 -9.52
C THR A 10 -12.23 13.23 -8.02
N GLY A 11 -11.33 12.34 -7.57
CA GLY A 11 -11.07 12.07 -6.15
C GLY A 11 -10.75 10.60 -5.81
N GLU A 12 -10.73 9.70 -6.79
CA GLU A 12 -10.37 8.30 -6.56
C GLU A 12 -8.84 8.12 -6.49
N PRO A 13 -8.32 7.39 -5.47
CA PRO A 13 -6.90 7.11 -5.37
C PRO A 13 -6.38 6.35 -6.59
N ILE A 14 -5.21 6.76 -7.08
CA ILE A 14 -4.56 6.11 -8.22
C ILE A 14 -3.78 4.86 -7.82
N ILE A 15 -3.43 4.75 -6.54
CA ILE A 15 -2.79 3.58 -5.94
C ILE A 15 -3.55 3.27 -4.65
N ARG A 16 -3.96 2.02 -4.49
CA ARG A 16 -4.64 1.51 -3.31
C ARG A 16 -4.00 0.19 -2.89
N ILE A 17 -3.54 0.15 -1.65
CA ILE A 17 -2.95 -1.00 -0.97
C ILE A 17 -3.87 -1.33 0.19
N GLU A 18 -4.38 -2.55 0.25
CA GLU A 18 -5.28 -2.99 1.32
C GLU A 18 -4.75 -4.26 1.98
N ASN A 19 -4.68 -4.23 3.31
CA ASN A 19 -4.32 -5.37 4.17
C ASN A 19 -3.05 -6.12 3.70
N VAL A 20 -2.03 -5.39 3.27
CA VAL A 20 -0.80 -6.00 2.78
C VAL A 20 0.15 -6.31 3.93
N SER A 21 0.52 -7.59 4.03
CA SER A 21 1.53 -8.10 4.94
C SER A 21 2.70 -8.70 4.16
N LYS A 22 3.93 -8.47 4.62
CA LYS A 22 5.15 -9.03 4.02
C LYS A 22 5.99 -9.67 5.11
N ILE A 23 6.35 -10.93 4.87
CA ILE A 23 7.26 -11.69 5.74
C ILE A 23 8.51 -12.06 4.93
N PHE A 24 9.68 -11.76 5.48
CA PHE A 24 10.97 -12.19 4.96
C PHE A 24 11.52 -13.36 5.79
N GLY A 25 12.11 -14.36 5.13
CA GLY A 25 12.73 -15.50 5.80
C GLY A 25 11.79 -16.31 6.71
N GLY A 26 10.47 -16.22 6.48
CA GLY A 26 9.43 -16.91 7.27
C GLY A 26 9.28 -16.44 8.72
N THR A 27 10.10 -15.49 9.18
CA THR A 27 10.21 -15.11 10.60
C THR A 27 10.12 -13.61 10.82
N VAL A 28 10.59 -12.80 9.86
CA VAL A 28 10.60 -11.34 10.00
C VAL A 28 9.39 -10.76 9.29
N LYS A 29 8.39 -10.31 10.05
CA LYS A 29 7.26 -9.55 9.51
C LYS A 29 7.70 -8.10 9.28
N ALA A 30 7.88 -7.72 8.02
CA ALA A 30 8.36 -6.40 7.63
C ALA A 30 7.24 -5.38 7.47
N VAL A 31 6.07 -5.81 6.98
CA VAL A 31 4.83 -5.02 7.07
C VAL A 31 3.68 -5.93 7.51
N ASP A 32 2.75 -5.38 8.29
CA ASP A 32 1.59 -6.09 8.83
C ASP A 32 0.32 -5.29 8.56
N GLU A 33 -0.59 -5.84 7.77
CA GLU A 33 -1.93 -5.28 7.49
C GLU A 33 -1.90 -3.80 7.09
N VAL A 34 -0.94 -3.43 6.22
CA VAL A 34 -0.79 -2.05 5.79
C VAL A 34 -1.89 -1.69 4.79
N ASN A 35 -2.56 -0.57 5.07
CA ASN A 35 -3.55 0.07 4.21
C ASN A 35 -3.01 1.44 3.78
N LEU A 36 -2.94 1.70 2.47
CA LEU A 36 -2.37 2.93 1.92
C LEU A 36 -3.10 3.34 0.64
N GLU A 37 -3.45 4.62 0.54
CA GLU A 37 -4.07 5.22 -0.63
C GLU A 37 -3.22 6.42 -1.07
N VAL A 38 -2.92 6.51 -2.37
CA VAL A 38 -2.21 7.65 -2.96
C VAL A 38 -3.12 8.33 -3.95
N GLN A 39 -3.37 9.61 -3.74
CA GLN A 39 -4.23 10.44 -4.59
C GLN A 39 -3.48 10.91 -5.84
N ARG A 40 -4.24 11.31 -6.86
CA ARG A 40 -3.64 11.87 -8.08
C ARG A 40 -2.90 13.17 -7.76
N GLY A 41 -1.61 13.21 -8.11
CA GLY A 41 -0.74 14.37 -7.87
C GLY A 41 -0.12 14.40 -6.46
N GLU A 42 -0.37 13.38 -5.66
CA GLU A 42 0.27 13.21 -4.35
C GLU A 42 1.65 12.54 -4.51
N PHE A 43 2.65 13.10 -3.81
CA PHE A 43 3.98 12.50 -3.74
C PHE A 43 4.10 11.73 -2.43
N PHE A 44 4.17 10.41 -2.52
CA PHE A 44 4.33 9.52 -1.37
C PHE A 44 5.78 9.00 -1.28
N ALA A 45 6.36 9.07 -0.08
CA ALA A 45 7.67 8.51 0.22
C ALA A 45 7.60 7.60 1.45
N LEU A 46 8.01 6.35 1.30
CA LEU A 46 8.08 5.39 2.40
C LEU A 46 9.46 5.53 3.08
N LEU A 47 9.49 6.06 4.30
CA LEU A 47 10.71 6.31 5.08
C LEU A 47 10.83 5.35 6.26
N GLY A 48 12.06 4.98 6.63
CA GLY A 48 12.32 4.14 7.78
C GLY A 48 13.73 3.52 7.80
N PRO A 49 14.16 2.93 8.93
CA PRO A 49 15.48 2.33 9.11
C PRO A 49 15.77 1.19 8.11
N SER A 50 17.04 0.88 7.87
CA SER A 50 17.43 -0.28 7.03
C SER A 50 16.74 -1.55 7.52
N GLY A 51 16.09 -2.30 6.62
CA GLY A 51 15.39 -3.55 6.95
C GLY A 51 13.89 -3.44 7.30
N CYS A 52 13.28 -2.24 7.31
CA CYS A 52 11.86 -2.09 7.65
C CYS A 52 10.86 -2.38 6.49
N GLY A 53 11.26 -3.12 5.45
CA GLY A 53 10.33 -3.52 4.37
C GLY A 53 10.00 -2.46 3.33
N LYS A 54 10.83 -1.44 3.16
CA LYS A 54 10.67 -0.40 2.11
C LYS A 54 10.97 -0.89 0.70
N THR A 55 11.72 -1.99 0.59
CA THR A 55 12.20 -2.62 -0.64
C THR A 55 11.75 -4.07 -0.61
#